data_AF-A0A8C5RMW9-F1
#
_entry.id   AF-A0A8C5RMW9-F1
#
_cell.length_a   1.000
_cell.length_b   1.000
_cell.length_c   1.000
_cell.angle_alpha   90.00
_cell.angle_beta   90.00
_cell.angle_gamma   90.00
#
_symmetry.space_group_name_H-M   'P 1'
#
loop_
_entity.id
_entity.type
_entity.pdbx_description
1 polymer ?
#
loop_
_entity_poly.entity_id
_entity_poly.type
_entity_poly.pdbx_seq_one_letter_code
_entity_poly.pdbx_strand_id
1 'polypeptide(L)'
;MAALRAVPAFLLSRALLRGCRSFSGSGPRTRAATVPERIEEKRRAALLGGGQARIDGQHKRGKLTARERILLLLDPDSFVEYDMFVEHRCADFGMESEKNKYPGDSVVTGQGRINGRLTYVFSQDFTVFGGSLSGAHAQKICKIMDQAVMVGAPVIGLNDSGGARIQEGVESLAGYADIFLRNVLCSGVVPQISLIMGPCAGGAVYSPALTDFTFMVKDTSYLFITGPDVVKSVTNEDVTQEQLGGAKTHTAVSGVAHCAFENDIDALLNLREFFNFLPLSNKELAPVRECHDPSNRLVHELDTIVPMESTKAYDMLDIVHAVVDEREFFEIMPSYARNLIIGFARMNGRTVGIVGNQPKVASGCLDINSSVKGARFVRFCDAFNIPIITFVDVPGFLPGKLFCISLKVLGCSKLLRGKCIQFVHSASAT
;
A
#
# COMPACT_ATOMS: atom_id res chain seq x y z
N MET A 1 -11.44 -38.48 -6.61
CA MET A 1 -11.71 -38.72 -5.18
C MET A 1 -12.28 -37.42 -4.61
N ALA A 2 -13.56 -37.04 -4.73
CA ALA A 2 -14.81 -37.73 -4.39
C ALA A 2 -14.89 -38.12 -2.90
N ALA A 3 -15.25 -37.17 -2.04
CA ALA A 3 -15.97 -37.41 -0.78
C ALA A 3 -16.34 -36.06 -0.13
N LEU A 4 -17.60 -35.64 -0.25
CA LEU A 4 -18.45 -35.18 0.87
C LEU A 4 -19.85 -34.84 0.30
N ARG A 5 -20.71 -35.85 0.29
CA ARG A 5 -22.16 -35.77 0.10
C ARG A 5 -22.80 -36.72 1.10
N ALA A 6 -24.05 -36.41 1.46
CA ALA A 6 -24.98 -37.07 2.40
C ALA A 6 -24.87 -36.51 3.82
N VAL A 7 -25.96 -36.21 4.55
CA VAL A 7 -27.14 -37.04 4.92
C VAL A 7 -28.25 -36.08 5.46
N PRO A 8 -29.57 -36.41 5.59
CA PRO A 8 -30.55 -37.01 4.68
C PRO A 8 -31.90 -36.22 4.60
N ALA A 9 -32.75 -36.58 3.62
CA ALA A 9 -34.17 -36.25 3.58
C ALA A 9 -34.99 -37.40 4.17
N PHE A 10 -35.95 -37.13 5.07
CA PHE A 10 -37.02 -38.06 5.43
C PHE A 10 -38.21 -37.32 6.08
N LEU A 11 -39.37 -37.30 5.39
CA LEU A 11 -40.70 -37.72 5.87
C LEU A 11 -41.81 -37.12 4.98
N LEU A 12 -42.26 -37.93 4.04
CA LEU A 12 -43.57 -37.85 3.40
C LEU A 12 -44.52 -38.76 4.20
N SER A 13 -45.66 -38.24 4.67
CA SER A 13 -46.89 -39.03 4.78
C SER A 13 -48.15 -38.16 4.77
N ARG A 14 -49.21 -38.77 4.26
CA ARG A 14 -50.49 -38.25 3.76
C ARG A 14 -51.47 -37.83 4.85
N ALA A 15 -52.36 -36.89 4.49
CA ALA A 15 -53.80 -36.75 4.84
C ALA A 15 -54.18 -35.26 4.66
N LEU A 16 -55.26 -34.78 4.04
CA LEU A 16 -56.59 -35.28 3.71
C LEU A 16 -57.17 -34.41 2.57
N LEU A 17 -57.89 -35.04 1.65
CA LEU A 17 -58.84 -34.38 0.76
C LEU A 17 -60.03 -33.87 1.58
N ARG A 18 -60.39 -32.58 1.46
CA ARG A 18 -61.77 -32.09 1.57
C ARG A 18 -61.89 -30.61 1.19
N GLY A 19 -62.80 -30.33 0.25
CA GLY A 19 -63.54 -29.07 0.20
C GLY A 19 -63.15 -28.10 -0.93
N CYS A 20 -63.80 -28.25 -2.09
CA CYS A 20 -64.04 -27.14 -3.00
C CYS A 20 -64.76 -26.01 -2.25
N ARG A 21 -64.12 -24.84 -2.19
CA ARG A 21 -64.82 -23.55 -2.20
C ARG A 21 -64.07 -22.60 -3.12
N SER A 22 -64.72 -22.25 -4.22
CA SER A 22 -64.35 -21.17 -5.11
C SER A 22 -64.26 -19.86 -4.33
N PHE A 23 -63.05 -19.35 -4.16
CA PHE A 23 -62.81 -17.97 -3.75
C PHE A 23 -62.20 -17.23 -4.93
N SER A 24 -63.04 -16.48 -5.64
CA SER A 24 -62.62 -15.38 -6.49
C SER A 24 -62.04 -14.28 -5.61
N GLY A 25 -60.73 -14.02 -5.69
CA GLY A 25 -60.14 -12.94 -4.92
C GLY A 25 -58.64 -12.78 -5.14
N SER A 26 -58.29 -11.73 -5.90
CA SER A 26 -56.99 -11.04 -5.96
C SER A 26 -55.74 -11.88 -6.23
N GLY A 27 -55.06 -11.58 -7.33
CA GLY A 27 -53.71 -12.06 -7.62
C GLY A 27 -52.74 -11.84 -6.46
N PRO A 28 -51.60 -12.55 -6.45
CA PRO A 28 -50.67 -12.50 -5.33
C PRO A 28 -50.21 -11.06 -5.11
N ARG A 29 -50.69 -10.43 -4.03
CA ARG A 29 -50.12 -9.17 -3.55
C ARG A 29 -48.71 -9.53 -3.09
N THR A 30 -47.71 -9.19 -3.90
CA THR A 30 -46.31 -9.25 -3.52
C THR A 30 -46.17 -8.52 -2.19
N ARG A 31 -45.91 -9.26 -1.12
CA ARG A 31 -45.66 -8.68 0.19
C ARG A 31 -44.46 -7.76 0.03
N ALA A 32 -44.65 -6.47 0.29
CA ALA A 32 -43.54 -5.52 0.27
C ALA A 32 -42.46 -6.03 1.25
N ALA A 33 -41.22 -6.13 0.78
CA ALA A 33 -40.10 -6.60 1.58
C ALA A 33 -40.00 -5.79 2.87
N THR A 34 -39.83 -6.49 3.99
CA THR A 34 -39.65 -5.87 5.30
C THR A 34 -38.35 -5.07 5.33
N VAL A 35 -38.24 -4.09 6.22
CA VAL A 35 -37.01 -3.27 6.34
C VAL A 35 -35.75 -4.13 6.53
N PRO A 36 -35.75 -5.19 7.38
CA PRO A 36 -34.59 -6.09 7.51
C PRO A 36 -34.24 -6.83 6.21
N GLU A 37 -35.23 -7.32 5.46
CA GLU A 37 -35.01 -7.99 4.17
C GLU A 37 -34.36 -7.05 3.16
N ARG A 38 -34.83 -5.79 3.08
CA ARG A 38 -34.26 -4.76 2.21
C ARG A 38 -32.82 -4.40 2.57
N ILE A 39 -32.49 -4.34 3.86
CA ILE A 39 -31.11 -4.10 4.32
C ILE A 39 -30.20 -5.25 3.90
N GLU A 40 -30.65 -6.49 4.07
CA GLU A 40 -29.86 -7.67 3.71
C GLU A 40 -29.73 -7.86 2.18
N GLU A 41 -30.74 -7.46 1.40
CA GLU A 41 -30.64 -7.36 -0.05
C GLU A 41 -29.61 -6.31 -0.47
N LYS A 42 -29.66 -5.10 0.13
CA LYS A 42 -28.69 -4.04 -0.18
C LYS A 42 -27.27 -4.42 0.24
N ARG A 43 -27.10 -5.14 1.35
CA ARG A 43 -25.82 -5.71 1.79
C ARG A 43 -25.30 -6.73 0.78
N ARG A 44 -26.13 -7.67 0.34
CA ARG A 44 -25.75 -8.65 -0.69
C ARG A 44 -25.34 -7.96 -2.01
N ALA A 45 -26.05 -6.91 -2.41
CA ALA A 45 -25.67 -6.11 -3.58
C ALA A 45 -24.32 -5.40 -3.41
N ALA A 46 -24.08 -4.78 -2.24
CA ALA A 46 -22.82 -4.09 -1.93
C ALA A 46 -21.61 -5.03 -1.88
N LEU A 47 -21.81 -6.28 -1.47
CA LEU A 47 -20.76 -7.30 -1.43
C LEU A 47 -20.37 -7.80 -2.84
N LEU A 48 -21.31 -7.76 -3.80
CA LEU A 48 -21.06 -8.18 -5.18
C LEU A 48 -20.35 -7.11 -6.04
N GLY A 49 -20.27 -5.86 -5.57
CA GLY A 49 -19.61 -4.77 -6.29
C GLY A 49 -20.14 -4.60 -7.72
N GLY A 50 -19.25 -4.65 -8.71
CA GLY A 50 -19.59 -4.57 -10.13
C GLY A 50 -20.25 -5.82 -10.74
N GLY A 51 -20.51 -6.85 -9.92
CA GLY A 51 -21.17 -8.11 -10.31
C GLY A 51 -20.19 -9.25 -10.63
N GLN A 52 -20.69 -10.48 -10.57
CA GLN A 52 -19.88 -11.70 -10.66
C GLN A 52 -19.01 -11.78 -11.92
N ALA A 53 -19.53 -11.39 -13.08
CA ALA A 53 -18.78 -11.43 -14.33
C ALA A 53 -17.52 -10.53 -14.30
N ARG A 54 -17.57 -9.39 -13.58
CA ARG A 54 -16.41 -8.50 -13.43
C ARG A 54 -15.43 -9.02 -12.39
N ILE A 55 -15.92 -9.67 -11.33
CA ILE A 55 -15.10 -10.38 -10.34
C ILE A 55 -14.30 -11.49 -11.04
N ASP A 56 -14.97 -12.35 -11.81
CA ASP A 56 -14.31 -13.42 -12.57
C ASP A 56 -13.28 -12.84 -13.56
N GLY A 57 -13.57 -11.69 -14.15
CA GLY A 57 -12.64 -10.95 -15.02
C GLY A 57 -11.40 -10.44 -14.29
N GLN A 58 -11.55 -9.98 -13.04
CA GLN A 58 -10.44 -9.56 -12.18
C GLN A 58 -9.57 -10.77 -11.79
N HIS A 59 -10.18 -11.88 -11.37
CA HIS A 59 -9.45 -13.11 -11.04
C HIS A 59 -8.72 -13.72 -12.24
N LYS A 60 -9.30 -13.66 -13.44
CA LYS A 60 -8.62 -14.08 -14.69
C LYS A 60 -7.35 -13.29 -15.00
N ARG A 61 -7.22 -12.07 -14.46
CA ARG A 61 -6.01 -11.23 -14.58
C ARG A 61 -5.00 -11.48 -13.45
N GLY A 62 -5.24 -12.47 -12.58
CA GLY A 62 -4.38 -12.79 -11.44
C GLY A 62 -4.49 -11.79 -10.28
N LYS A 63 -5.55 -10.96 -10.26
CA LYS A 63 -5.76 -9.92 -9.25
C LYS A 63 -6.87 -10.32 -8.30
N LEU A 64 -6.71 -10.01 -7.02
CA LEU A 64 -7.78 -10.16 -6.03
C LEU A 64 -8.78 -9.00 -6.13
N THR A 65 -9.97 -9.20 -5.57
CA THR A 65 -10.97 -8.15 -5.37
C THR A 65 -10.60 -7.25 -4.18
N ALA A 66 -11.22 -6.07 -4.09
CA ALA A 66 -10.97 -5.14 -2.99
C ALA A 66 -11.22 -5.77 -1.60
N ARG A 67 -12.29 -6.55 -1.47
CA ARG A 67 -12.66 -7.20 -0.19
C ARG A 67 -11.74 -8.36 0.14
N GLU A 68 -11.37 -9.19 -0.84
CA GLU A 68 -10.40 -10.28 -0.64
C GLU A 68 -9.04 -9.75 -0.16
N ARG A 69 -8.58 -8.63 -0.72
CA ARG A 69 -7.33 -7.97 -0.30
C ARG A 69 -7.40 -7.49 1.15
N ILE A 70 -8.50 -6.86 1.56
CA ILE A 70 -8.72 -6.42 2.94
C ILE A 70 -8.75 -7.63 3.90
N LEU A 71 -9.47 -8.69 3.55
CA LEU A 71 -9.59 -9.88 4.40
C LEU A 71 -8.27 -10.62 4.57
N LEU A 72 -7.39 -10.61 3.56
CA LEU A 72 -6.06 -11.19 3.64
C LEU A 72 -5.09 -10.32 4.46
N LEU A 73 -5.21 -9.00 4.34
CA LEU A 73 -4.36 -8.04 5.05
C LEU A 73 -4.63 -8.02 6.55
N LEU A 74 -5.91 -8.01 6.94
CA LEU A 74 -6.34 -7.82 8.32
C LEU A 74 -6.42 -9.15 9.07
N ASP A 75 -6.45 -9.08 10.39
CA ASP A 75 -6.70 -10.22 11.26
C ASP A 75 -8.13 -10.74 11.05
N PRO A 76 -8.36 -12.06 11.12
CA PRO A 76 -9.69 -12.64 11.02
C PRO A 76 -10.68 -11.97 11.97
N ASP A 77 -11.89 -11.72 11.48
CA ASP A 77 -13.00 -11.10 12.23
C ASP A 77 -12.70 -9.71 12.83
N SER A 78 -11.66 -9.02 12.36
CA SER A 78 -11.30 -7.68 12.86
C SER A 78 -11.85 -6.51 12.02
N PHE A 79 -12.24 -6.77 10.77
CA PHE A 79 -12.63 -5.72 9.83
C PHE A 79 -14.02 -5.15 10.16
N VAL A 80 -14.08 -3.84 10.33
CA VAL A 80 -15.31 -3.07 10.48
C VAL A 80 -15.42 -2.10 9.32
N GLU A 81 -16.33 -2.40 8.40
CA GLU A 81 -16.58 -1.59 7.21
C GLU A 81 -17.42 -0.35 7.52
N TYR A 82 -17.05 0.76 6.90
CA TYR A 82 -17.81 2.00 6.94
C TYR A 82 -18.45 2.30 5.59
N ASP A 83 -19.60 2.98 5.64
CA ASP A 83 -20.21 3.59 4.46
C ASP A 83 -20.47 2.59 3.30
N MET A 84 -20.83 1.35 3.65
CA MET A 84 -21.14 0.25 2.72
C MET A 84 -22.30 0.61 1.77
N PHE A 85 -23.21 1.48 2.18
CA PHE A 85 -24.42 1.84 1.40
C PHE A 85 -24.36 3.22 0.74
N VAL A 86 -23.22 3.92 0.82
CA VAL A 86 -23.04 5.22 0.17
C VAL A 86 -23.05 5.04 -1.35
N GLU A 87 -23.72 5.96 -2.05
CA GLU A 87 -23.81 5.99 -3.51
C GLU A 87 -23.38 7.37 -4.01
N HIS A 88 -22.91 7.47 -5.25
CA HIS A 88 -22.61 8.77 -5.85
C HIS A 88 -23.88 9.60 -6.05
N ARG A 89 -23.70 10.92 -6.17
CA ARG A 89 -24.81 11.89 -6.33
C ARG A 89 -24.90 12.52 -7.72
N CYS A 90 -23.99 12.14 -8.62
CA CYS A 90 -23.96 12.61 -10.00
C CYS A 90 -25.25 12.26 -10.77
N ALA A 91 -25.84 13.25 -11.43
CA ALA A 91 -26.98 13.09 -12.33
C ALA A 91 -26.56 13.10 -13.82
N ASP A 92 -25.43 13.75 -14.13
CA ASP A 92 -24.95 13.92 -15.50
C ASP A 92 -24.62 12.60 -16.20
N PHE A 93 -24.65 12.61 -17.53
CA PHE A 93 -24.29 11.46 -18.38
C PHE A 93 -25.08 10.17 -18.10
N GLY A 94 -26.30 10.28 -17.54
CA GLY A 94 -27.15 9.14 -17.20
C GLY A 94 -26.70 8.38 -15.94
N MET A 95 -25.84 8.99 -15.12
CA MET A 95 -25.37 8.41 -13.86
C MET A 95 -26.50 8.28 -12.82
N GLU A 96 -27.55 9.10 -12.92
CA GLU A 96 -28.75 9.02 -12.07
C GLU A 96 -29.50 7.68 -12.15
N SER A 97 -29.33 6.92 -13.23
CA SER A 97 -30.00 5.64 -13.43
C SER A 97 -29.66 4.65 -12.32
N GLU A 98 -30.66 3.93 -11.80
CA GLU A 98 -30.49 2.85 -10.81
C GLU A 98 -29.45 1.79 -11.24
N LYS A 99 -29.26 1.58 -12.55
CA LYS A 99 -28.25 0.64 -13.09
C LYS A 99 -26.81 1.10 -12.88
N ASN A 100 -26.61 2.39 -12.64
CA ASN A 100 -25.32 3.02 -12.43
C ASN A 100 -25.07 3.32 -10.95
N LYS A 101 -26.02 3.03 -10.05
CA LYS A 101 -25.83 3.20 -8.61
C LYS A 101 -25.31 1.91 -7.97
N TYR A 102 -24.06 1.94 -7.55
CA TYR A 102 -23.42 0.85 -6.82
C TYR A 102 -23.29 1.23 -5.35
N PRO A 103 -23.88 0.46 -4.41
CA PRO A 103 -23.68 0.69 -2.98
C PRO A 103 -22.21 0.54 -2.60
N GLY A 104 -21.70 1.51 -1.84
CA GLY A 104 -20.30 1.63 -1.46
C GLY A 104 -19.47 2.48 -2.43
N ASP A 105 -20.04 2.84 -3.59
CA ASP A 105 -19.32 3.38 -4.75
C ASP A 105 -18.11 2.49 -5.13
N SER A 106 -17.00 3.05 -5.61
CA SER A 106 -15.86 2.28 -6.10
C SER A 106 -14.75 2.04 -5.06
N VAL A 107 -15.07 2.11 -3.76
CA VAL A 107 -14.09 1.92 -2.68
C VAL A 107 -14.71 1.28 -1.43
N VAL A 108 -14.00 0.31 -0.87
CA VAL A 108 -14.30 -0.29 0.44
C VAL A 108 -13.40 0.39 1.47
N THR A 109 -13.98 0.92 2.55
CA THR A 109 -13.25 1.63 3.61
C THR A 109 -13.62 1.10 4.98
N GLY A 110 -12.68 1.15 5.92
CA GLY A 110 -12.96 0.75 7.29
C GLY A 110 -11.71 0.72 8.16
N GLN A 111 -11.85 0.04 9.28
CA GLN A 111 -10.75 -0.22 10.20
C GLN A 111 -10.64 -1.72 10.48
N GLY A 112 -9.46 -2.15 10.92
CA GLY A 112 -9.24 -3.50 11.41
C GLY A 112 -7.96 -3.62 12.19
N ARG A 113 -7.48 -4.84 12.36
CA ARG A 113 -6.23 -5.10 13.08
C ARG A 113 -5.23 -5.83 12.21
N ILE A 114 -3.95 -5.52 12.37
CA ILE A 114 -2.84 -6.32 11.85
C ILE A 114 -2.01 -6.73 13.06
N ASN A 115 -1.94 -8.02 13.33
CA ASN A 115 -1.24 -8.58 14.49
C ASN A 115 -1.71 -7.93 15.81
N GLY A 116 -3.04 -7.78 15.95
CA GLY A 116 -3.70 -7.19 17.10
C GLY A 116 -3.71 -5.65 17.15
N ARG A 117 -2.98 -4.96 16.26
CA ARG A 117 -2.79 -3.51 16.29
C ARG A 117 -3.70 -2.80 15.29
N LEU A 118 -4.31 -1.69 15.70
CA LEU A 118 -5.31 -0.96 14.90
C LEU A 118 -4.69 -0.35 13.63
N THR A 119 -5.41 -0.45 12.51
CA THR A 119 -5.10 0.26 11.27
C THR A 119 -6.39 0.63 10.53
N TYR A 120 -6.34 1.71 9.76
CA TYR A 120 -7.38 2.08 8.81
C TYR A 120 -6.98 1.66 7.41
N VAL A 121 -7.95 1.19 6.64
CA VAL A 121 -7.70 0.70 5.29
C VAL A 121 -8.77 1.20 4.33
N PHE A 122 -8.34 1.55 3.13
CA PHE A 122 -9.22 1.64 1.96
C PHE A 122 -8.72 0.74 0.85
N SER A 123 -9.63 0.08 0.16
CA SER A 123 -9.33 -0.70 -1.03
C SER A 123 -10.25 -0.30 -2.16
N GLN A 124 -9.66 0.11 -3.28
CA GLN A 124 -10.41 0.51 -4.46
C GLN A 124 -10.91 -0.72 -5.20
N ASP A 125 -12.19 -0.70 -5.59
CA ASP A 125 -12.83 -1.79 -6.32
C ASP A 125 -12.87 -1.49 -7.81
N PHE A 126 -11.94 -2.10 -8.55
CA PHE A 126 -11.83 -1.94 -9.99
C PHE A 126 -13.08 -2.44 -10.74
N THR A 127 -13.88 -3.33 -10.14
CA THR A 127 -15.10 -3.84 -10.78
C THR A 127 -16.19 -2.77 -10.89
N VAL A 128 -16.17 -1.75 -10.02
CA VAL A 128 -17.13 -0.64 -10.00
C VAL A 128 -16.52 0.58 -10.70
N PHE A 129 -17.03 0.92 -11.88
CA PHE A 129 -16.53 2.03 -12.71
C PHE A 129 -15.00 2.09 -12.89
N GLY A 130 -14.33 0.93 -12.96
CA GLY A 130 -12.87 0.88 -13.08
C GLY A 130 -12.13 1.43 -11.86
N GLY A 131 -12.75 1.42 -10.68
CA GLY A 131 -12.18 2.02 -9.47
C GLY A 131 -12.13 3.55 -9.52
N SER A 132 -12.84 4.19 -10.45
CA SER A 132 -12.74 5.64 -10.67
C SER A 132 -13.21 6.45 -9.47
N LEU A 133 -12.48 7.51 -9.16
CA LEU A 133 -12.72 8.35 -7.98
C LEU A 133 -13.88 9.33 -8.22
N SER A 134 -14.93 9.21 -7.41
CA SER A 134 -16.05 10.16 -7.30
C SER A 134 -15.92 11.07 -6.08
N GLY A 135 -16.81 12.05 -5.95
CA GLY A 135 -16.96 12.82 -4.71
C GLY A 135 -17.29 11.93 -3.51
N ALA A 136 -18.17 10.93 -3.69
CA ALA A 136 -18.55 9.99 -2.63
C ALA A 136 -17.39 9.05 -2.24
N HIS A 137 -16.64 8.55 -3.22
CA HIS A 137 -15.41 7.77 -3.03
C HIS A 137 -14.40 8.55 -2.19
N ALA A 138 -14.15 9.81 -2.57
CA ALA A 138 -13.20 10.66 -1.85
C ALA A 138 -13.63 10.90 -0.41
N GLN A 139 -14.91 11.22 -0.17
CA GLN A 139 -15.44 11.43 1.18
C GLN A 139 -15.26 10.19 2.08
N LYS A 140 -15.45 8.99 1.54
CA LYS A 140 -15.20 7.74 2.28
C LYS A 140 -13.74 7.59 2.71
N ILE A 141 -12.80 7.88 1.81
CA ILE A 141 -11.36 7.86 2.11
C ILE A 141 -11.00 8.94 3.13
N CYS A 142 -11.46 10.17 2.90
CA CYS A 142 -11.24 11.31 3.79
C CYS A 142 -11.70 11.01 5.22
N LYS A 143 -12.86 10.37 5.39
CA LYS A 143 -13.40 10.01 6.71
C LYS A 143 -12.48 9.06 7.48
N ILE A 144 -11.96 8.02 6.85
CA ILE A 144 -11.05 7.09 7.56
C ILE A 144 -9.68 7.73 7.84
N MET A 145 -9.20 8.62 6.99
CA MET A 145 -7.96 9.37 7.25
C MET A 145 -8.12 10.32 8.44
N ASP A 146 -9.25 11.04 8.51
CA ASP A 146 -9.57 11.94 9.63
C ASP A 146 -9.67 11.14 10.95
N GLN A 147 -10.29 9.96 10.91
CA GLN A 147 -10.36 9.07 12.08
C GLN A 147 -9.00 8.49 12.47
N ALA A 148 -8.19 8.08 11.49
CA ALA A 148 -6.87 7.52 11.72
C ALA A 148 -5.93 8.50 12.44
N VAL A 149 -5.94 9.77 12.04
CA VAL A 149 -5.19 10.84 12.72
C VAL A 149 -5.72 11.07 14.14
N MET A 150 -7.04 11.05 14.32
CA MET A 150 -7.67 11.28 15.62
C MET A 150 -7.26 10.23 16.66
N VAL A 151 -7.19 8.97 16.27
CA VAL A 151 -6.82 7.86 17.17
C VAL A 151 -5.33 7.52 17.15
N GLY A 152 -4.57 8.07 16.20
CA GLY A 152 -3.15 7.79 16.04
C GLY A 152 -2.86 6.39 15.49
N ALA A 153 -3.53 5.98 14.41
CA ALA A 153 -3.34 4.70 13.76
C ALA A 153 -2.89 4.84 12.28
N PRO A 154 -2.11 3.89 11.72
CA PRO A 154 -1.67 3.93 10.34
C PRO A 154 -2.81 3.81 9.34
N VAL A 155 -2.63 4.41 8.16
CA VAL A 155 -3.55 4.32 7.02
C VAL A 155 -2.91 3.53 5.88
N ILE A 156 -3.59 2.50 5.39
CA ILE A 156 -3.17 1.68 4.26
C ILE A 156 -4.13 1.89 3.08
N GLY A 157 -3.58 2.32 1.95
CA GLY A 157 -4.28 2.42 0.67
C GLY A 157 -3.96 1.25 -0.24
N LEU A 158 -4.98 0.51 -0.66
CA LEU A 158 -4.88 -0.54 -1.67
C LEU A 158 -5.45 0.01 -2.98
N ASN A 159 -4.55 0.43 -3.87
CA ASN A 159 -4.89 1.23 -5.03
C ASN A 159 -5.06 0.35 -6.28
N ASP A 160 -6.22 0.50 -6.93
CA ASP A 160 -6.61 -0.21 -8.15
C ASP A 160 -7.68 0.62 -8.88
N SER A 161 -7.24 1.72 -9.50
CA SER A 161 -8.11 2.77 -10.05
C SER A 161 -7.64 3.29 -11.40
N GLY A 162 -8.57 3.37 -12.34
CA GLY A 162 -8.39 4.01 -13.64
C GLY A 162 -8.25 5.53 -13.58
N GLY A 163 -8.38 6.17 -12.41
CA GLY A 163 -8.21 7.62 -12.22
C GLY A 163 -9.49 8.36 -11.89
N ALA A 164 -9.62 9.60 -12.38
CA ALA A 164 -10.78 10.46 -12.11
C ALA A 164 -12.04 9.92 -12.79
N ARG A 165 -13.20 10.04 -12.12
CA ARG A 165 -14.50 9.77 -12.75
C ARG A 165 -14.89 10.97 -13.62
N ILE A 166 -14.65 10.84 -14.92
CA ILE A 166 -14.85 11.92 -15.91
C ILE A 166 -16.29 12.46 -15.87
N GLN A 167 -17.27 11.59 -15.64
CA GLN A 167 -18.70 11.96 -15.59
C GLN A 167 -19.02 12.96 -14.47
N GLU A 168 -18.23 13.00 -13.39
CA GLU A 168 -18.41 13.95 -12.28
C GLU A 168 -17.58 15.24 -12.43
N GLY A 169 -16.73 15.30 -13.46
CA GLY A 169 -15.92 16.47 -13.78
C GLY A 169 -15.12 17.02 -12.59
N VAL A 170 -15.40 18.27 -12.22
CA VAL A 170 -14.68 19.00 -11.16
C VAL A 170 -14.89 18.41 -9.77
N GLU A 171 -16.00 17.70 -9.50
CA GLU A 171 -16.23 17.08 -8.19
C GLU A 171 -15.21 15.95 -7.93
N SER A 172 -14.84 15.20 -8.97
CA SER A 172 -13.77 14.20 -8.88
C SER A 172 -12.41 14.82 -8.57
N LEU A 173 -12.09 15.96 -9.21
CA LEU A 173 -10.84 16.69 -8.97
C LEU A 173 -10.78 17.31 -7.57
N ALA A 174 -11.90 17.85 -7.09
CA ALA A 174 -12.02 18.33 -5.71
C ALA A 174 -11.82 17.19 -4.71
N GLY A 175 -12.39 16.01 -4.98
CA GLY A 175 -12.18 14.81 -4.18
C GLY A 175 -10.70 14.39 -4.09
N TYR A 176 -9.94 14.49 -5.19
CA TYR A 176 -8.49 14.29 -5.16
C TYR A 176 -7.79 15.31 -4.25
N ALA A 177 -8.11 16.59 -4.40
CA ALA A 177 -7.51 17.65 -3.59
C ALA A 177 -7.74 17.43 -2.09
N ASP A 178 -8.94 16.99 -1.70
CA ASP A 178 -9.29 16.70 -0.31
C ASP A 178 -8.47 15.53 0.27
N ILE A 179 -8.19 14.50 -0.53
CA ILE A 179 -7.32 13.38 -0.13
C ILE A 179 -5.86 13.86 -0.02
N PHE A 180 -5.37 14.64 -1.00
CA PHE A 180 -3.98 15.12 -0.99
C PHE A 180 -3.71 16.01 0.21
N LEU A 181 -4.65 16.90 0.55
CA LEU A 181 -4.55 17.72 1.75
C LEU A 181 -4.40 16.85 3.00
N ARG A 182 -5.21 15.80 3.12
CA ARG A 182 -5.11 14.86 4.25
C ARG A 182 -3.82 14.08 4.25
N ASN A 183 -3.28 13.68 3.09
CA ASN A 183 -1.98 13.02 3.04
C ASN A 183 -0.87 13.92 3.61
N VAL A 184 -0.90 15.21 3.27
CA VAL A 184 0.04 16.21 3.79
C VAL A 184 -0.14 16.40 5.29
N LEU A 185 -1.38 16.50 5.77
CA LEU A 185 -1.68 16.65 7.21
C LEU A 185 -1.30 15.40 8.03
N CYS A 186 -1.40 14.21 7.44
CA CYS A 186 -1.01 12.95 8.07
C CYS A 186 0.51 12.70 8.07
N SER A 187 1.26 13.39 7.19
CA SER A 187 2.69 13.16 6.97
C SER A 187 3.51 13.37 8.25
N GLY A 188 4.15 12.30 8.74
CA GLY A 188 4.92 12.33 10.00
C GLY A 188 4.06 12.37 11.27
N VAL A 189 2.75 12.10 11.15
CA VAL A 189 1.82 11.97 12.28
C VAL A 189 1.39 10.52 12.45
N VAL A 190 0.87 9.92 11.38
CA VAL A 190 0.56 8.49 11.30
C VAL A 190 1.22 7.90 10.05
N PRO A 191 1.73 6.66 10.09
CA PRO A 191 2.32 6.05 8.90
C PRO A 191 1.28 5.88 7.80
N GLN A 192 1.65 6.26 6.58
CA GLN A 192 0.83 6.14 5.39
C GLN A 192 1.50 5.20 4.40
N ILE A 193 0.81 4.12 4.03
CA ILE A 193 1.34 3.11 3.12
C ILE A 193 0.40 2.94 1.94
N SER A 194 0.95 3.01 0.73
CA SER A 194 0.23 2.74 -0.51
C SER A 194 0.73 1.45 -1.14
N LEU A 195 -0.19 0.55 -1.46
CA LEU A 195 0.09 -0.66 -2.23
C LEU A 195 -0.67 -0.58 -3.56
N ILE A 196 0.08 -0.45 -4.64
CA ILE A 196 -0.46 -0.37 -6.00
C ILE A 196 -0.64 -1.79 -6.52
N MET A 197 -1.89 -2.21 -6.65
CA MET A 197 -2.29 -3.58 -7.03
C MET A 197 -3.09 -3.58 -8.34
N GLY A 198 -2.87 -2.58 -9.18
CA GLY A 198 -3.62 -2.36 -10.40
C GLY A 198 -3.21 -1.08 -11.11
N PRO A 199 -4.06 -0.58 -12.04
CA PRO A 199 -3.87 0.70 -12.66
C PRO A 199 -3.85 1.82 -11.61
N CYS A 200 -2.98 2.80 -11.79
CA CYS A 200 -2.97 4.06 -11.05
C CYS A 200 -2.54 5.17 -12.01
N ALA A 201 -3.50 5.89 -12.60
CA ALA A 201 -3.23 6.85 -13.66
C ALA A 201 -3.76 8.26 -13.34
N GLY A 202 -3.09 9.28 -13.87
CA GLY A 202 -3.52 10.67 -13.75
C GLY A 202 -3.46 11.17 -12.31
N GLY A 203 -4.57 11.74 -11.82
CA GLY A 203 -4.65 12.27 -10.45
C GLY A 203 -4.38 11.23 -9.36
N ALA A 204 -4.67 9.95 -9.63
CA ALA A 204 -4.52 8.87 -8.65
C ALA A 204 -3.08 8.70 -8.14
N VAL A 205 -2.08 9.09 -8.92
CA VAL A 205 -0.66 8.86 -8.60
C VAL A 205 -0.13 9.79 -7.53
N TYR A 206 -0.77 10.96 -7.33
CA TYR A 206 -0.26 11.97 -6.40
C TYR A 206 -0.45 11.58 -4.95
N SER A 207 -1.53 10.86 -4.59
CA SER A 207 -1.73 10.40 -3.21
C SER A 207 -0.64 9.40 -2.80
N PRO A 208 -0.37 8.31 -3.55
CA PRO A 208 0.77 7.43 -3.27
C PRO A 208 2.13 8.14 -3.24
N ALA A 209 2.34 9.14 -4.10
CA ALA A 209 3.58 9.91 -4.09
C ALA A 209 3.78 10.71 -2.78
N LEU A 210 2.70 11.07 -2.09
CA LEU A 210 2.71 11.80 -0.81
C LEU A 210 2.75 10.87 0.42
N THR A 211 2.40 9.59 0.27
CA THR A 211 2.51 8.61 1.37
C THR A 211 3.95 8.26 1.70
N ASP A 212 4.21 7.62 2.84
CA ASP A 212 5.57 7.32 3.30
C ASP A 212 6.21 6.22 2.44
N PHE A 213 5.47 5.13 2.22
CA PHE A 213 5.91 3.98 1.43
C PHE A 213 4.91 3.62 0.34
N THR A 214 5.43 3.38 -0.84
CA THR A 214 4.71 2.92 -2.03
C THR A 214 5.27 1.59 -2.46
N PHE A 215 4.45 0.55 -2.43
CA PHE A 215 4.76 -0.79 -2.91
C PHE A 215 3.95 -1.10 -4.17
N MET A 216 4.46 -1.99 -5.01
CA MET A 216 3.80 -2.36 -6.27
C MET A 216 3.73 -3.88 -6.43
N VAL A 217 2.76 -4.37 -7.19
CA VAL A 217 2.69 -5.77 -7.63
C VAL A 217 3.24 -5.87 -9.05
N LYS A 218 4.17 -6.79 -9.29
CA LYS A 218 4.77 -7.01 -10.62
C LYS A 218 3.70 -7.43 -11.63
N ASP A 219 3.88 -7.00 -12.87
CA ASP A 219 3.08 -7.33 -14.06
C ASP A 219 1.59 -6.93 -14.05
N THR A 220 0.98 -6.68 -12.89
CA THR A 220 -0.45 -6.36 -12.75
C THR A 220 -0.71 -4.92 -12.33
N SER A 221 0.33 -4.16 -11.95
CA SER A 221 0.23 -2.78 -11.49
C SER A 221 1.11 -1.83 -12.31
N TYR A 222 0.63 -0.59 -12.46
CA TYR A 222 1.38 0.47 -13.13
C TYR A 222 0.97 1.85 -12.62
N LEU A 223 1.90 2.80 -12.67
CA LEU A 223 1.72 4.16 -12.16
C LEU A 223 2.25 5.19 -13.18
N PHE A 224 1.41 6.13 -13.63
CA PHE A 224 1.89 7.24 -14.48
C PHE A 224 0.92 8.43 -14.45
N ILE A 225 1.46 9.64 -14.62
CA ILE A 225 0.64 10.86 -14.72
C ILE A 225 -0.11 10.86 -16.06
N THR A 226 0.59 10.59 -17.15
CA THR A 226 0.05 10.64 -18.51
C THR A 226 0.16 9.27 -19.15
N GLY A 227 -0.93 8.78 -19.75
CA GLY A 227 -0.96 7.46 -20.38
C GLY A 227 -0.15 7.38 -21.68
N PRO A 228 0.24 6.15 -22.10
CA PRO A 228 1.08 5.94 -23.28
C PRO A 228 0.46 6.45 -24.57
N ASP A 229 -0.87 6.38 -24.73
CA ASP A 229 -1.56 6.90 -25.91
C ASP A 229 -1.35 8.42 -26.06
N VAL A 230 -1.38 9.15 -24.94
CA VAL A 230 -1.14 10.60 -24.94
C VAL A 230 0.34 10.90 -25.18
N VAL A 231 1.25 10.14 -24.57
CA VAL A 231 2.70 10.24 -24.82
C VAL A 231 2.99 10.08 -26.31
N LYS A 232 2.44 9.04 -26.94
CA LYS A 232 2.58 8.80 -28.38
C LYS A 232 2.06 9.97 -29.20
N SER A 233 0.87 10.48 -28.89
CA SER A 233 0.27 11.58 -29.67
C SER A 233 1.05 12.90 -29.59
N VAL A 234 1.76 13.16 -28.48
CA VAL A 234 2.47 14.44 -28.25
C VAL A 234 3.95 14.35 -28.62
N THR A 235 4.60 13.24 -28.30
CA THR A 235 6.06 13.07 -28.43
C THR A 235 6.47 12.17 -29.60
N ASN A 236 5.50 11.47 -30.22
CA ASN A 236 5.74 10.38 -31.18
C ASN A 236 6.59 9.23 -30.62
N GLU A 237 6.67 9.08 -29.29
CA GLU A 237 7.33 7.95 -28.64
C GLU A 237 6.35 6.80 -28.44
N ASP A 238 6.70 5.64 -29.00
CA ASP A 238 5.97 4.38 -28.80
C ASP A 238 6.48 3.67 -27.54
N VAL A 239 5.72 3.80 -26.45
CA VAL A 239 6.04 3.18 -25.15
C VAL A 239 4.86 2.36 -24.63
N THR A 240 5.16 1.18 -24.09
CA THR A 240 4.15 0.33 -23.44
C THR A 240 3.84 0.81 -22.03
N GLN A 241 2.69 0.40 -21.46
CA GLN A 241 2.33 0.72 -20.07
C GLN A 241 3.39 0.25 -19.07
N GLU A 242 3.94 -0.96 -19.26
CA GLU A 242 4.97 -1.53 -18.38
C GLU A 242 6.30 -0.77 -18.49
N GLN A 243 6.70 -0.36 -19.71
CA GLN A 243 7.90 0.46 -19.88
C GLN A 243 7.75 1.85 -19.25
N LEU A 244 6.57 2.46 -19.40
CA LEU A 244 6.30 3.81 -18.93
C LEU A 244 6.20 3.89 -17.40
N GLY A 245 5.48 2.96 -16.79
CA GLY A 245 5.11 3.05 -15.37
C GLY A 245 4.98 1.70 -14.67
N GLY A 246 5.58 0.65 -15.22
CA GLY A 246 5.58 -0.66 -14.58
C GLY A 246 6.39 -0.71 -13.28
N ALA A 247 6.18 -1.78 -12.52
CA ALA A 247 6.83 -1.96 -11.23
C ALA A 247 8.37 -1.93 -11.34
N LYS A 248 8.94 -2.50 -12.42
CA LYS A 248 10.39 -2.50 -12.65
C LYS A 248 10.94 -1.09 -12.91
N THR A 249 10.23 -0.28 -13.69
CA THR A 249 10.61 1.11 -13.97
C THR A 249 10.63 1.93 -12.68
N HIS A 250 9.63 1.76 -11.81
CA HIS A 250 9.55 2.52 -10.57
C HIS A 250 10.49 2.07 -9.46
N THR A 251 10.86 0.79 -9.43
CA THR A 251 11.78 0.22 -8.43
C THR A 251 13.25 0.32 -8.81
N ALA A 252 13.59 0.47 -10.09
CA ALA A 252 14.98 0.50 -10.55
C ALA A 252 15.41 1.87 -11.12
N VAL A 253 14.49 2.60 -11.77
CA VAL A 253 14.84 3.83 -12.50
C VAL A 253 14.33 5.07 -11.80
N SER A 254 13.02 5.16 -11.54
CA SER A 254 12.43 6.41 -11.04
C SER A 254 12.55 6.57 -9.51
N GLY A 255 12.64 5.47 -8.76
CA GLY A 255 12.67 5.47 -7.30
C GLY A 255 11.35 5.89 -6.64
N VAL A 256 10.22 5.76 -7.37
CA VAL A 256 8.89 6.09 -6.84
C VAL A 256 8.35 4.94 -5.98
N ALA A 257 8.62 3.69 -6.39
CA ALA A 257 8.25 2.50 -5.65
C ALA A 257 9.43 2.03 -4.78
N HIS A 258 9.11 1.63 -3.56
CA HIS A 258 10.07 1.20 -2.56
C HIS A 258 10.42 -0.28 -2.71
N CYS A 259 9.41 -1.12 -2.93
CA CYS A 259 9.55 -2.54 -3.27
C CYS A 259 8.51 -2.94 -4.32
N ALA A 260 8.77 -4.04 -5.02
CA ALA A 260 7.80 -4.70 -5.87
C ALA A 260 7.74 -6.20 -5.56
N PHE A 261 6.53 -6.72 -5.42
CA PHE A 261 6.23 -8.09 -5.01
C PHE A 261 5.67 -8.91 -6.17
N GLU A 262 5.74 -10.23 -6.10
CA GLU A 262 5.40 -11.10 -7.24
C GLU A 262 3.91 -11.13 -7.56
N ASN A 263 3.04 -11.07 -6.54
CA ASN A 263 1.59 -11.13 -6.69
C ASN A 263 0.87 -10.48 -5.50
N ASP A 264 -0.46 -10.36 -5.59
CA ASP A 264 -1.30 -9.74 -4.57
C ASP A 264 -1.13 -10.38 -3.18
N ILE A 265 -1.00 -11.71 -3.10
CA ILE A 265 -0.87 -12.44 -1.83
C ILE A 265 0.48 -12.15 -1.19
N ASP A 266 1.55 -12.29 -1.97
CA ASP A 266 2.93 -12.00 -1.57
C ASP A 266 3.06 -10.55 -1.06
N ALA A 267 2.48 -9.59 -1.80
CA ALA A 267 2.50 -8.19 -1.41
C ALA A 267 1.81 -7.93 -0.06
N LEU A 268 0.65 -8.54 0.17
CA LEU A 268 -0.11 -8.35 1.41
C LEU A 268 0.55 -9.02 2.60
N LEU A 269 1.17 -10.19 2.42
CA LEU A 269 1.94 -10.86 3.48
C LEU A 269 3.19 -10.05 3.87
N ASN A 270 3.96 -9.58 2.90
CA ASN A 270 5.12 -8.72 3.15
C ASN A 270 4.70 -7.39 3.79
N LEU A 271 3.55 -6.83 3.42
CA LEU A 271 3.01 -5.64 4.06
C LEU A 271 2.70 -5.88 5.55
N ARG A 272 2.16 -7.05 5.91
CA ARG A 272 1.94 -7.42 7.33
C ARG A 272 3.26 -7.54 8.10
N GLU A 273 4.30 -8.09 7.48
CA GLU A 273 5.63 -8.18 8.07
C GLU A 273 6.24 -6.78 8.26
N PHE A 274 6.18 -5.95 7.23
CA PHE A 274 6.62 -4.56 7.25
C PHE A 274 5.93 -3.74 8.34
N PHE A 275 4.61 -3.92 8.50
CA PHE A 275 3.80 -3.24 9.51
C PHE A 275 4.30 -3.50 10.94
N ASN A 276 4.94 -4.65 11.20
CA ASN A 276 5.51 -4.97 12.50
C ASN A 276 6.75 -4.16 12.87
N PHE A 277 7.39 -3.46 11.92
CA PHE A 277 8.52 -2.58 12.24
C PHE A 277 8.05 -1.19 12.66
N LEU A 278 6.89 -0.74 12.18
CA LEU A 278 6.44 0.64 12.34
C LEU A 278 5.72 0.87 13.68
N PRO A 279 5.84 2.06 14.29
CA PRO A 279 4.90 2.50 15.33
C PRO A 279 3.52 2.82 14.75
N LEU A 280 2.49 2.98 15.58
CA LEU A 280 1.15 3.36 15.09
C LEU A 280 1.03 4.85 14.77
N SER A 281 1.76 5.68 15.51
CA SER A 281 1.82 7.12 15.32
C SER A 281 3.16 7.67 15.80
N ASN A 282 3.43 8.95 15.54
CA ASN A 282 4.62 9.65 16.02
C ASN A 282 4.68 9.86 17.55
N LYS A 283 3.62 9.52 18.29
CA LYS A 283 3.59 9.59 19.75
C LYS A 283 3.94 8.27 20.42
N GLU A 284 3.83 7.18 19.68
CA GLU A 284 4.12 5.84 20.17
C GLU A 284 5.51 5.39 19.70
N LEU A 285 6.13 4.50 20.48
CA LEU A 285 7.36 3.85 20.06
C LEU A 285 7.04 2.64 19.18
N ALA A 286 8.01 2.24 18.36
CA ALA A 286 7.91 1.01 17.59
C ALA A 286 7.67 -0.20 18.51
N PRO A 287 6.92 -1.22 18.06
CA PRO A 287 6.62 -2.38 18.87
C PRO A 287 7.89 -3.14 19.25
N VAL A 288 7.95 -3.61 20.49
CA VAL A 288 9.02 -4.48 20.99
C VAL A 288 8.58 -5.92 20.85
N ARG A 289 9.37 -6.73 20.14
CA ARG A 289 9.16 -8.18 20.00
C ARG A 289 10.09 -8.90 20.98
N GLU A 290 9.64 -10.05 21.50
CA GLU A 290 10.54 -10.94 22.23
C GLU A 290 11.66 -11.41 21.29
N CYS A 291 12.91 -11.28 21.73
CA CYS A 291 14.08 -11.64 20.97
C CYS A 291 14.83 -12.74 21.70
N HIS A 292 15.14 -13.83 20.99
CA HIS A 292 15.93 -14.94 21.50
C HIS A 292 17.41 -14.84 21.12
N ASP A 293 17.79 -13.83 20.31
CA ASP A 293 19.17 -13.57 19.94
C ASP A 293 19.90 -12.89 21.11
N PRO A 294 21.04 -13.44 21.59
CA PRO A 294 21.78 -12.84 22.70
C PRO A 294 22.34 -11.46 22.34
N SER A 295 22.03 -10.46 23.16
CA SER A 295 22.54 -9.09 22.95
C SER A 295 24.06 -8.96 23.05
N ASN A 296 24.74 -9.97 23.57
CA ASN A 296 26.20 -10.07 23.71
C ASN A 296 26.84 -11.05 22.71
N ARG A 297 26.13 -11.41 21.63
CA ARG A 297 26.66 -12.27 20.57
C ARG A 297 27.96 -11.69 20.00
N LEU A 298 29.03 -12.49 20.07
CA LEU A 298 30.28 -12.19 19.37
C LEU A 298 30.14 -12.60 17.90
N VAL A 299 30.55 -11.71 17.00
CA VAL A 299 30.45 -11.90 15.55
C VAL A 299 31.86 -11.88 14.96
N HIS A 300 32.56 -13.01 15.09
CA HIS A 300 33.96 -13.14 14.64
C HIS A 300 34.16 -12.90 13.13
N GLU A 301 33.11 -13.06 12.33
CA GLU A 301 33.11 -12.80 10.89
C GLU A 301 33.49 -11.34 10.58
N LEU A 302 33.11 -10.39 11.45
CA LEU A 302 33.40 -8.97 11.28
C LEU A 302 34.89 -8.63 11.34
N ASP A 303 35.71 -9.45 12.01
CA ASP A 303 37.16 -9.25 12.09
C ASP A 303 37.87 -9.45 10.73
N THR A 304 37.19 -10.11 9.78
CA THR A 304 37.78 -10.52 8.49
C THR A 304 37.03 -10.01 7.26
N ILE A 305 35.85 -9.39 7.46
CA ILE A 305 34.96 -8.99 6.36
C ILE A 305 35.50 -7.83 5.53
N VAL A 306 36.18 -6.88 6.19
CA VAL A 306 36.83 -5.74 5.54
C VAL A 306 38.20 -6.21 5.01
N PRO A 307 38.42 -6.22 3.69
CA PRO A 307 39.70 -6.64 3.14
C PRO A 307 40.82 -5.68 3.54
N MET A 308 42.01 -6.22 3.82
CA MET A 308 43.21 -5.41 4.07
C MET A 308 43.62 -4.55 2.86
N GLU A 309 43.22 -4.96 1.65
CA GLU A 309 43.47 -4.23 0.42
C GLU A 309 42.37 -3.17 0.21
N SER A 310 42.75 -1.89 0.22
CA SER A 310 41.81 -0.75 0.17
C SER A 310 41.01 -0.62 -1.14
N THR A 311 41.39 -1.32 -2.20
CA THR A 311 40.69 -1.33 -3.50
C THR A 311 39.65 -2.45 -3.59
N LYS A 312 39.68 -3.42 -2.69
CA LYS A 312 38.82 -4.60 -2.74
C LYS A 312 37.50 -4.32 -2.02
N ALA A 313 36.40 -4.41 -2.76
CA ALA A 313 35.06 -4.25 -2.21
C ALA A 313 34.60 -5.48 -1.42
N TYR A 314 33.73 -5.26 -0.43
CA TYR A 314 33.00 -6.28 0.33
C TYR A 314 31.51 -5.96 0.34
N ASP A 315 30.68 -6.91 0.78
CA ASP A 315 29.24 -6.68 0.90
C ASP A 315 28.90 -6.04 2.25
N MET A 316 28.30 -4.86 2.21
CA MET A 316 27.78 -4.25 3.44
C MET A 316 26.56 -5.01 3.99
N LEU A 317 25.80 -5.74 3.15
CA LEU A 317 24.69 -6.54 3.64
C LEU A 317 25.16 -7.68 4.55
N ASP A 318 26.32 -8.26 4.28
CA ASP A 318 26.89 -9.31 5.14
C ASP A 318 27.15 -8.77 6.56
N ILE A 319 27.63 -7.54 6.69
CA ILE A 319 27.80 -6.85 7.98
C ILE A 319 26.43 -6.61 8.65
N VAL A 320 25.46 -6.07 7.88
CA VAL A 320 24.11 -5.78 8.40
C VAL A 320 23.45 -7.04 8.96
N HIS A 321 23.40 -8.12 8.17
CA HIS A 321 22.83 -9.39 8.60
C HIS A 321 23.56 -9.99 9.80
N ALA A 322 24.88 -9.80 9.91
CA ALA A 322 25.65 -10.32 11.03
C ALA A 322 25.43 -9.56 12.35
N VAL A 323 25.01 -8.28 12.30
CA VAL A 323 24.80 -7.44 13.49
C VAL A 323 23.36 -7.48 14.00
N VAL A 324 22.37 -7.58 13.12
CA VAL A 324 20.95 -7.50 13.50
C VAL A 324 20.43 -8.79 14.14
N ASP A 325 19.35 -8.65 14.92
CA ASP A 325 18.66 -9.76 15.55
C ASP A 325 18.18 -10.77 14.50
N GLU A 326 18.39 -12.07 14.77
CA GLU A 326 17.94 -13.19 13.93
C GLU A 326 18.43 -13.12 12.47
N ARG A 327 19.38 -12.24 12.18
CA ARG A 327 19.83 -11.87 10.82
C ARG A 327 18.70 -11.35 9.92
N GLU A 328 17.60 -10.88 10.49
CA GLU A 328 16.43 -10.37 9.77
C GLU A 328 16.61 -8.89 9.40
N PHE A 329 16.56 -8.60 8.10
CA PHE A 329 16.63 -7.25 7.56
C PHE A 329 15.61 -7.04 6.44
N PHE A 330 14.69 -6.10 6.65
CA PHE A 330 13.73 -5.68 5.64
C PHE A 330 14.32 -4.52 4.83
N GLU A 331 14.98 -4.85 3.72
CA GLU A 331 15.59 -3.86 2.84
C GLU A 331 14.53 -3.02 2.10
N ILE A 332 14.75 -1.71 2.05
CA ILE A 332 13.91 -0.76 1.32
C ILE A 332 14.66 -0.27 0.07
N MET A 333 13.99 -0.32 -1.08
CA MET A 333 14.57 0.06 -2.39
C MET A 333 15.82 -0.75 -2.79
N PRO A 334 15.79 -2.10 -2.77
CA PRO A 334 16.96 -2.92 -3.10
C PRO A 334 17.45 -2.76 -4.55
N SER A 335 16.57 -2.34 -5.47
CA SER A 335 16.90 -2.16 -6.89
C SER A 335 17.23 -0.72 -7.31
N TYR A 336 17.02 0.26 -6.42
CA TYR A 336 17.25 1.68 -6.69
C TYR A 336 18.39 2.23 -5.85
N ALA A 337 19.31 2.99 -6.47
CA ALA A 337 20.48 3.57 -5.81
C ALA A 337 21.21 2.56 -4.91
N ARG A 338 21.65 1.45 -5.51
CA ARG A 338 22.25 0.29 -4.82
C ARG A 338 23.58 0.58 -4.12
N ASN A 339 24.15 1.76 -4.33
CA ASN A 339 25.32 2.30 -3.62
C ASN A 339 25.02 2.71 -2.17
N LEU A 340 23.74 2.81 -1.78
CA LEU A 340 23.31 3.03 -0.40
C LEU A 340 22.18 2.06 -0.04
N ILE A 341 22.39 1.29 1.02
CA ILE A 341 21.41 0.37 1.61
C ILE A 341 20.62 1.13 2.67
N ILE A 342 19.31 0.94 2.66
CA ILE A 342 18.41 1.39 3.74
C ILE A 342 17.43 0.27 4.05
N GLY A 343 16.94 0.23 5.28
CA GLY A 343 15.91 -0.74 5.65
C GLY A 343 15.69 -0.81 7.15
N PHE A 344 14.76 -1.67 7.56
CA PHE A 344 14.42 -1.87 8.95
C PHE A 344 14.97 -3.20 9.45
N ALA A 345 15.46 -3.20 10.69
CA ALA A 345 15.86 -4.40 11.41
C ALA A 345 15.40 -4.32 12.86
N ARG A 346 15.76 -5.31 13.67
CA ARG A 346 15.63 -5.25 15.13
C ARG A 346 16.96 -5.42 15.83
N MET A 347 17.10 -4.77 16.98
CA MET A 347 18.17 -5.00 17.95
C MET A 347 17.58 -5.12 19.35
N ASN A 348 17.85 -6.25 20.01
CA ASN A 348 17.21 -6.63 21.27
C ASN A 348 15.68 -6.44 21.23
N GLY A 349 15.06 -6.88 20.14
CA GLY A 349 13.61 -6.84 19.92
C GLY A 349 13.03 -5.48 19.53
N ARG A 350 13.83 -4.41 19.47
CA ARG A 350 13.38 -3.05 19.13
C ARG A 350 13.69 -2.72 17.67
N THR A 351 12.76 -2.06 16.97
CA THR A 351 13.00 -1.60 15.59
C THR A 351 14.15 -0.60 15.53
N VAL A 352 15.07 -0.81 14.59
CA VAL A 352 16.13 0.12 14.20
C VAL A 352 16.06 0.35 12.68
N GLY A 353 16.32 1.58 12.26
CA GLY A 353 16.57 1.91 10.86
C GLY A 353 18.05 1.78 10.56
N ILE A 354 18.40 1.17 9.42
CA ILE A 354 19.79 1.00 9.00
C ILE A 354 20.05 1.85 7.76
N VAL A 355 21.19 2.53 7.74
CA VAL A 355 21.71 3.24 6.57
C VAL A 355 23.16 2.81 6.35
N GLY A 356 23.46 2.15 5.24
CA GLY A 356 24.80 1.60 4.98
C GLY A 356 25.31 1.96 3.59
N ASN A 357 26.55 2.39 3.46
CA ASN A 357 27.21 2.50 2.16
C ASN A 357 27.49 1.10 1.59
N GLN A 358 27.35 0.90 0.28
CA GLN A 358 27.60 -0.40 -0.38
C GLN A 358 28.85 -0.32 -1.27
N PRO A 359 30.03 -0.79 -0.79
CA PRO A 359 31.27 -0.75 -1.56
C PRO A 359 31.23 -1.53 -2.88
N LYS A 360 30.43 -2.60 -2.99
CA LYS A 360 30.27 -3.36 -4.25
C LYS A 360 29.66 -2.53 -5.39
N VAL A 361 29.00 -1.40 -5.08
CA VAL A 361 28.33 -0.57 -6.08
C VAL A 361 28.87 0.84 -6.04
N ALA A 362 29.51 1.26 -7.14
CA ALA A 362 30.14 2.57 -7.27
C ALA A 362 31.07 2.91 -6.08
N SER A 363 31.74 1.91 -5.52
CA SER A 363 32.65 2.04 -4.38
C SER A 363 32.00 2.69 -3.15
N GLY A 364 30.66 2.58 -2.97
CA GLY A 364 29.94 3.22 -1.87
C GLY A 364 29.80 4.74 -1.99
N CYS A 365 30.16 5.33 -3.15
CA CYS A 365 30.08 6.78 -3.38
C CYS A 365 28.65 7.29 -3.27
N LEU A 366 28.48 8.47 -2.70
CA LEU A 366 27.18 9.14 -2.68
C LEU A 366 26.90 9.86 -4.00
N ASP A 367 25.68 9.71 -4.48
CA ASP A 367 25.13 10.37 -5.66
C ASP A 367 23.76 11.00 -5.32
N ILE A 368 23.06 11.56 -6.31
CA ILE A 368 21.76 12.18 -6.05
C ILE A 368 20.74 11.16 -5.56
N ASN A 369 20.68 10.00 -6.22
CA ASN A 369 19.64 9.03 -6.02
C ASN A 369 19.77 8.39 -4.63
N SER A 370 20.99 8.01 -4.24
CA SER A 370 21.32 7.55 -2.89
C SER A 370 21.08 8.65 -1.84
N SER A 371 21.41 9.91 -2.13
CA SER A 371 21.15 11.01 -1.20
C SER A 371 19.66 11.24 -0.96
N VAL A 372 18.83 11.19 -2.00
CA VAL A 372 17.36 11.31 -1.89
C VAL A 372 16.76 10.10 -1.17
N LYS A 373 17.20 8.88 -1.53
CA LYS A 373 16.83 7.62 -0.88
C LYS A 373 17.11 7.67 0.63
N GLY A 374 18.36 7.95 1.01
CA GLY A 374 18.77 8.04 2.40
C GLY A 374 18.08 9.18 3.16
N ALA A 375 17.94 10.36 2.54
CA ALA A 375 17.32 11.51 3.20
C ALA A 375 15.86 11.28 3.57
N ARG A 376 15.07 10.68 2.66
CA ARG A 376 13.65 10.38 2.94
C ARG A 376 13.54 9.35 4.06
N PHE A 377 14.37 8.30 4.02
CA PHE A 377 14.37 7.24 5.02
C PHE A 377 14.75 7.77 6.41
N VAL A 378 15.81 8.57 6.51
CA VAL A 378 16.24 9.21 7.78
C VAL A 378 15.13 10.08 8.36
N ARG A 379 14.48 10.91 7.52
CA ARG A 379 13.39 11.77 7.98
C ARG A 379 12.15 10.98 8.42
N PHE A 380 11.84 9.87 7.76
CA PHE A 380 10.76 8.99 8.19
C PHE A 380 11.08 8.39 9.56
N CYS A 381 12.28 7.82 9.72
CA CYS A 381 12.69 7.22 10.99
C CYS A 381 12.65 8.24 12.14
N ASP A 382 13.17 9.45 11.91
CA ASP A 382 13.14 10.54 12.89
C ASP A 382 11.71 10.96 13.27
N ALA A 383 10.83 11.16 12.29
CA ALA A 383 9.44 11.54 12.53
C ALA A 383 8.65 10.52 13.37
N PHE A 384 9.07 9.26 13.35
CA PHE A 384 8.42 8.14 14.04
C PHE A 384 9.27 7.57 15.19
N ASN A 385 10.27 8.31 15.68
CA ASN A 385 11.12 7.94 16.82
C ASN A 385 11.85 6.59 16.64
N ILE A 386 12.17 6.21 15.41
CA ILE A 386 12.92 5.00 15.10
C ILE A 386 14.42 5.35 15.14
N PRO A 387 15.22 4.69 16.02
CA PRO A 387 16.66 4.93 16.09
C PRO A 387 17.36 4.49 14.80
N ILE A 388 18.43 5.19 14.43
CA ILE A 388 19.16 4.94 13.19
C ILE A 388 20.59 4.50 13.49
N ILE A 389 21.01 3.41 12.85
CA ILE A 389 22.38 2.91 12.83
C ILE A 389 22.94 3.17 11.44
N THR A 390 24.10 3.84 11.39
CA THR A 390 24.77 4.13 10.13
C THR A 390 26.07 3.32 10.01
N PHE A 391 26.21 2.51 8.96
CA PHE A 391 27.47 1.88 8.57
C PHE A 391 28.14 2.73 7.50
N VAL A 392 29.34 3.24 7.81
CA VAL A 392 30.00 4.27 6.98
C VAL A 392 31.20 3.67 6.27
N ASP A 393 31.12 3.60 4.94
CA ASP A 393 32.24 3.32 4.06
C ASP A 393 32.05 4.10 2.75
N VAL A 394 32.41 5.39 2.81
CA VAL A 394 32.18 6.34 1.73
C VAL A 394 33.49 7.03 1.34
N PRO A 395 33.99 6.84 0.11
CA PRO A 395 35.21 7.51 -0.35
C PRO A 395 34.95 8.98 -0.74
N GLY A 396 33.68 9.35 -0.98
CA GLY A 396 33.26 10.70 -1.36
C GLY A 396 31.98 10.70 -2.20
N PHE A 397 31.79 11.77 -2.95
CA PHE A 397 30.70 11.91 -3.93
C PHE A 397 31.16 11.50 -5.33
N LEU A 398 30.25 10.95 -6.13
CA LEU A 398 30.56 10.52 -7.49
C LEU A 398 30.92 11.73 -8.39
N PRO A 399 32.13 11.81 -8.98
CA PRO A 399 32.53 12.92 -9.84
C PRO A 399 31.87 12.85 -11.24
N GLY A 400 31.57 14.01 -11.86
CA GLY A 400 31.13 14.07 -13.26
C GLY A 400 30.48 15.39 -13.69
N LYS A 401 30.46 15.71 -15.00
CA LYS A 401 29.84 16.94 -15.55
C LYS A 401 28.36 17.07 -15.17
N LEU A 402 27.61 15.97 -15.25
CA LEU A 402 26.22 15.95 -14.81
C LEU A 402 26.12 16.30 -13.32
N PHE A 403 27.12 15.92 -12.49
CA PHE A 403 27.19 16.22 -11.04
C PHE A 403 27.37 17.70 -10.70
N CYS A 404 28.01 18.49 -11.57
CA CYS A 404 28.18 19.93 -11.31
C CYS A 404 27.06 20.81 -11.88
N ILE A 405 26.33 20.37 -12.91
CA ILE A 405 25.41 21.25 -13.68
C ILE A 405 23.95 21.19 -13.18
N SER A 406 23.48 20.05 -12.69
CA SER A 406 22.16 19.95 -12.05
C SER A 406 22.25 20.49 -10.61
N LEU A 407 21.19 21.09 -10.05
CA LEU A 407 21.07 21.64 -8.67
C LEU A 407 21.38 20.60 -7.55
N LYS A 408 22.59 20.04 -7.52
CA LYS A 408 22.97 18.83 -6.75
C LYS A 408 23.55 19.13 -5.37
N VAL A 409 23.91 20.38 -5.10
CA VAL A 409 24.10 20.89 -3.71
C VAL A 409 22.81 20.70 -2.90
N LEU A 410 21.62 20.81 -3.53
CA LEU A 410 20.34 20.56 -2.86
C LEU A 410 20.07 19.08 -2.58
N GLY A 411 20.52 18.16 -3.45
CA GLY A 411 20.30 16.72 -3.30
C GLY A 411 21.11 16.15 -2.13
N CYS A 412 22.42 16.43 -2.10
CA CYS A 412 23.30 15.96 -1.03
C CYS A 412 23.02 16.70 0.29
N SER A 413 22.65 17.98 0.23
CA SER A 413 22.24 18.71 1.44
C SER A 413 20.94 18.17 2.04
N LYS A 414 20.07 17.47 1.29
CA LYS A 414 18.90 16.78 1.89
C LYS A 414 19.32 15.69 2.86
N LEU A 415 20.35 14.90 2.56
CA LEU A 415 20.83 13.84 3.47
C LEU A 415 21.50 14.45 4.70
N LEU A 416 22.35 15.46 4.48
CA LEU A 416 22.98 16.21 5.57
C LEU A 416 21.93 16.90 6.44
N ARG A 417 20.93 17.54 5.84
CA ARG A 417 19.81 18.17 6.56
C ARG A 417 18.95 17.14 7.29
N GLY A 418 18.72 15.97 6.71
CA GLY A 418 18.06 14.85 7.37
C GLY A 418 18.79 14.43 8.65
N LYS A 419 20.12 14.25 8.57
CA LYS A 419 20.96 13.95 9.74
C LYS A 419 21.00 15.10 10.75
N CYS A 420 21.15 16.35 10.32
CA CYS A 420 21.24 17.50 11.23
C CYS A 420 19.92 17.84 11.93
N ILE A 421 18.77 17.47 11.35
CA ILE A 421 17.45 17.66 11.98
C ILE A 421 17.11 16.51 12.93
N GLN A 422 17.83 15.39 12.86
CA GLN A 422 17.51 14.20 13.65
C GLN A 422 17.69 14.46 15.16
N PHE A 423 16.64 14.23 15.94
CA PHE A 423 16.66 14.34 17.40
C PHE A 423 16.71 12.97 18.11
N VAL A 424 16.53 11.87 17.37
CA VAL A 424 16.59 10.50 17.88
C VAL A 424 18.05 10.04 18.00
N HIS A 425 18.37 9.27 19.05
CA HIS A 425 19.72 8.73 19.33
C HIS A 425 20.39 8.16 18.07
N SER A 426 21.45 8.82 17.60
CA SER A 426 22.34 8.31 16.55
C SER A 426 23.55 7.67 17.20
N ALA A 427 23.71 6.36 17.05
CA ALA A 427 24.95 5.68 17.37
C ALA A 427 25.82 5.61 16.10
N SER A 428 27.00 6.22 16.13
CA SER A 428 28.04 6.00 15.13
C SER A 428 28.95 4.90 15.66
N ALA A 429 28.86 3.70 15.11
CA ALA A 429 29.89 2.69 15.31
C ALA A 429 30.99 2.97 14.28
N THR A 430 32.14 3.45 14.76
CA THR A 430 33.37 3.60 13.97
C THR A 430 34.13 2.29 13.89
#